data_AF-A0A1S2Q7B2-F1
#
_entry.id   AF-A0A1S2Q7B2-F1
#
_cell.length_a   1.000
_cell.length_b   1.000
_cell.length_c   1.000
_cell.angle_alpha   90.00
_cell.angle_beta   90.00
_cell.angle_gamma   90.00
#
_symmetry.space_group_name_H-M   'P 1'
#
loop_
_entity.id
_entity.type
_entity.pdbx_description
1 polymer ?
#
loop_
_entity_poly.entity_id
_entity_poly.type
_entity_poly.pdbx_seq_one_letter_code
_entity_poly.pdbx_strand_id
1 'polypeptide(L)'
;MSAVIDKAPVVSAPAQAGRHPVSAVLALARFEARELLLRIPVFVFLLLYVGQTGWKLFSRGGMDDYPVLHHVDCATQSGPMFLDIAVLVSVNVAVLRSRRHDTDRHFDTLVMEPWRRTLAHALSVVPIAAVTALVVAVEFGWAALQPGAVGHGSVAELAVGPLVLLLCGVLGVLTARVIPSVLGGPVVVVIGFVAFMVAPGVIGPDTVHWLDWLQPYVWEGGLKPIPSGLLGRPAAWHVLYLAGLTALLLCVAVLLNGRRTRLLKAVTAVALAATVGGIAGQSPSHEAALTAARDKVSHGPAPFQSCETHGRSTYCSFPEWTGWRDDWARVVDRVQSLAGGRAQGARLTIRQRIPVVYDLRSDSAIMPLHTPGEVTAGTLWGGNRVPEFAVGVASVLVAGDEESAPGPCDARVVTVMWLALAAQDDPKTAFRNVRLDDSVEGSAAVLGVTDSLSMSAGQTRIVRELLERPRYSVTARVKSHWTELTSPKTSRARVAELLGVPAAEGDDEEEGELCRQ
;
A
#
# COMPACT_ATOMS: atom_id res chain seq x y z
N MET A 1 -22.41 63.58 73.77
CA MET A 1 -21.36 63.05 72.87
C MET A 1 -21.88 61.76 72.27
N SER A 2 -22.32 61.79 71.00
CA SER A 2 -22.83 60.61 70.29
C SER A 2 -21.67 59.86 69.65
N ALA A 3 -21.52 58.58 69.97
CA ALA A 3 -20.58 57.70 69.29
C ALA A 3 -21.14 57.33 67.91
N VAL A 4 -20.44 57.73 66.87
CA VAL A 4 -20.70 57.31 65.48
C VAL A 4 -20.18 55.88 65.34
N ILE A 5 -21.08 54.94 65.04
CA ILE A 5 -20.72 53.57 64.66
C ILE A 5 -20.16 53.65 63.23
N ASP A 6 -18.87 53.35 63.09
CA ASP A 6 -18.22 53.22 61.79
C ASP A 6 -18.87 52.08 60.99
N LYS A 7 -19.26 52.43 59.76
CA LYS A 7 -19.94 51.56 58.81
C LYS A 7 -18.99 50.42 58.42
N ALA A 8 -19.39 49.17 58.65
CA ALA A 8 -18.61 48.00 58.22
C ALA A 8 -18.27 48.11 56.72
N PRO A 9 -17.04 47.78 56.29
CA PRO A 9 -16.67 47.84 54.89
C PRO A 9 -17.57 46.90 54.09
N VAL A 10 -18.29 47.47 53.13
CA VAL A 10 -19.04 46.72 52.14
C VAL A 10 -18.03 45.94 51.31
N VAL A 11 -17.95 44.62 51.54
CA VAL A 11 -17.25 43.72 50.63
C VAL A 11 -18.00 43.81 49.31
N SER A 12 -17.39 44.48 48.33
CA SER A 12 -17.87 44.50 46.95
C SER A 12 -18.13 43.07 46.52
N ALA A 13 -19.37 42.76 46.11
CA ALA A 13 -19.72 41.47 45.54
C ALA A 13 -18.66 41.09 44.50
N PRO A 14 -18.15 39.84 44.49
CA PRO A 14 -17.15 39.45 43.53
C PRO A 14 -17.69 39.76 42.14
N ALA A 15 -16.95 40.58 41.40
CA ALA A 15 -17.25 40.86 40.01
C ALA A 15 -17.52 39.52 39.34
N GLN A 16 -18.72 39.34 38.79
CA GLN A 16 -19.03 38.24 37.91
C GLN A 16 -18.10 38.39 36.69
N ALA A 17 -16.88 37.87 36.83
CA ALA A 17 -16.01 37.63 35.69
C ALA A 17 -16.83 36.72 34.78
N GLY A 18 -17.29 37.28 33.66
CA GLY A 18 -17.97 36.55 32.60
C GLY A 18 -17.07 35.42 32.15
N ARG A 19 -17.21 34.26 32.80
CA ARG A 19 -16.42 33.07 32.54
C ARG A 19 -16.91 32.51 31.21
N HIS A 20 -16.19 32.81 30.14
CA HIS A 20 -16.47 32.23 28.83
C HIS A 20 -16.32 30.69 28.93
N PRO A 21 -17.43 29.94 28.90
CA PRO A 21 -17.41 28.52 29.23
C PRO A 21 -16.64 27.66 28.20
N VAL A 22 -16.39 28.23 27.02
CA VAL A 22 -15.63 27.62 25.91
C VAL A 22 -14.13 27.82 26.09
N SER A 23 -13.68 28.98 26.58
CA SER A 23 -12.24 29.24 26.75
C SER A 23 -11.62 28.33 27.80
N ALA A 24 -12.35 27.99 28.87
CA ALA A 24 -11.92 27.02 29.87
C ALA A 24 -11.74 25.61 29.29
N VAL A 25 -12.66 25.17 28.41
CA VAL A 25 -12.55 23.86 27.73
C VAL A 25 -11.35 23.85 26.78
N LEU A 26 -11.16 24.89 25.99
CA LEU A 26 -10.03 24.99 25.06
C LEU A 26 -8.69 25.11 25.79
N ALA A 27 -8.64 25.83 26.91
CA ALA A 27 -7.44 25.94 27.75
C ALA A 27 -7.07 24.56 28.33
N LEU A 28 -8.04 23.82 28.86
CA LEU A 28 -7.81 22.46 29.34
C LEU A 28 -7.42 21.51 28.21
N ALA A 29 -8.09 21.59 27.06
CA ALA A 29 -7.76 20.77 25.89
C ALA A 29 -6.32 21.02 25.41
N ARG A 30 -5.88 22.29 25.39
CA ARG A 30 -4.49 22.66 25.04
C ARG A 30 -3.49 22.13 26.06
N PHE A 31 -3.82 22.22 27.36
CA PHE A 31 -2.99 21.67 28.43
C PHE A 31 -2.85 20.15 28.28
N GLU A 32 -3.97 19.44 28.13
CA GLU A 32 -3.98 17.98 27.98
C GLU A 32 -3.34 17.53 26.67
N ALA A 33 -3.45 18.31 25.58
CA ALA A 33 -2.77 17.99 24.32
C ALA A 33 -1.25 18.04 24.49
N ARG A 34 -0.74 19.06 25.20
CA ARG A 34 0.69 19.18 25.52
C ARG A 34 1.15 18.03 26.41
N GLU A 35 0.40 17.71 27.46
CA GLU A 35 0.69 16.59 28.35
C GLU A 35 0.67 15.24 27.61
N LEU A 36 -0.29 15.06 26.71
CA LEU A 36 -0.42 13.86 25.89
C LEU A 36 0.79 13.69 24.97
N LEU A 37 1.22 14.76 24.30
CA LEU A 37 2.40 14.75 23.42
C LEU A 37 3.70 14.47 24.19
N LEU A 38 3.80 14.90 25.46
CA LEU A 38 4.97 14.67 26.30
C LEU A 38 4.99 13.28 26.96
N ARG A 39 3.93 12.49 26.82
CA ARG A 39 3.94 11.11 27.31
C ARG A 39 4.87 10.26 26.47
N ILE A 40 5.77 9.54 27.14
CA ILE A 40 6.78 8.69 26.50
C ILE A 40 6.19 7.82 25.37
N PRO A 41 5.08 7.07 25.56
CA PRO A 41 4.53 6.26 24.48
C PRO A 41 4.10 7.09 23.26
N VAL A 42 3.34 8.16 23.44
CA VAL A 42 2.85 9.01 22.34
C VAL A 42 4.03 9.68 21.63
N PHE A 43 4.96 10.24 22.38
CA PHE A 43 6.14 10.89 21.83
C PHE A 43 6.99 9.92 20.99
N VAL A 44 7.30 8.74 21.54
CA VAL A 44 8.11 7.73 20.88
C VAL A 44 7.42 7.21 19.62
N PHE A 45 6.15 6.82 19.69
CA PHE A 45 5.44 6.29 18.52
C PHE A 45 5.17 7.37 17.46
N LEU A 46 5.00 8.64 17.85
CA LEU A 46 4.95 9.74 16.90
C LEU A 46 6.29 9.94 16.18
N LEU A 47 7.41 9.93 16.92
CA LEU A 47 8.74 10.01 16.32
C LEU A 47 9.04 8.80 15.43
N LEU A 48 8.63 7.60 15.82
CA LEU A 48 8.77 6.40 15.00
C LEU A 48 7.95 6.51 13.72
N TYR A 49 6.69 6.95 13.81
CA TYR A 49 5.84 7.16 12.64
C TYR A 49 6.45 8.19 11.68
N VAL A 50 6.80 9.39 12.18
CA VAL A 50 7.43 10.44 11.37
C VAL A 50 8.78 9.99 10.82
N GLY A 51 9.59 9.29 11.63
CA GLY A 51 10.90 8.79 11.24
C GLY A 51 10.81 7.69 10.18
N GLN A 52 9.83 6.80 10.29
CA GLN A 52 9.55 5.76 9.29
C GLN A 52 9.05 6.39 7.99
N THR A 53 8.12 7.34 8.04
CA THR A 53 7.68 8.07 6.84
C THR A 53 8.87 8.81 6.23
N GLY A 54 9.66 9.55 7.02
CA GLY A 54 10.88 10.20 6.56
C GLY A 54 11.85 9.23 5.90
N TRP A 55 12.11 8.09 6.54
CA TRP A 55 12.96 7.03 5.98
C TRP A 55 12.44 6.55 4.62
N LYS A 56 11.15 6.26 4.48
CA LYS A 56 10.52 5.86 3.20
C LYS A 56 10.72 6.93 2.11
N LEU A 57 10.60 8.21 2.46
CA LEU A 57 10.75 9.31 1.50
C LEU A 57 12.19 9.44 0.98
N PHE A 58 13.19 9.06 1.77
CA PHE A 58 14.61 9.17 1.41
C PHE A 58 15.25 7.85 0.97
N SER A 59 14.69 6.70 1.36
CA SER A 59 15.09 5.40 0.85
C SER A 59 14.67 5.33 -0.62
N ARG A 60 15.64 5.13 -1.52
CA ARG A 60 15.37 4.97 -2.94
C ARG A 60 15.50 3.50 -3.33
N GLY A 61 14.38 2.84 -3.52
CA GLY A 61 14.24 1.63 -4.29
C GLY A 61 13.88 1.95 -5.74
N GLY A 62 14.27 1.09 -6.69
CA GLY A 62 14.04 1.37 -8.11
C GLY A 62 12.55 1.45 -8.51
N MET A 63 11.63 0.92 -7.71
CA MET A 63 10.18 1.05 -7.93
C MET A 63 9.58 2.31 -7.30
N ASP A 64 10.30 3.00 -6.41
CA ASP A 64 9.77 4.16 -5.67
C ASP A 64 9.52 5.36 -6.58
N ASP A 65 10.18 5.42 -7.74
CA ASP A 65 9.97 6.43 -8.77
C ASP A 65 8.64 6.22 -9.55
N TYR A 66 8.00 5.06 -9.40
CA TYR A 66 6.79 4.66 -10.14
C TYR A 66 5.62 4.24 -9.22
N PRO A 67 5.17 5.14 -8.32
CA PRO A 67 4.07 4.82 -7.42
C PRO A 67 2.73 4.77 -8.15
N VAL A 68 1.86 3.84 -7.74
CA VAL A 68 0.46 3.79 -8.14
C VAL A 68 -0.40 4.44 -7.06
N LEU A 69 -1.00 5.60 -7.35
CA LEU A 69 -1.52 6.50 -6.32
C LEU A 69 -2.70 5.95 -5.48
N HIS A 70 -3.61 5.19 -6.08
CA HIS A 70 -4.71 4.53 -5.36
C HIS A 70 -4.25 3.31 -4.54
N HIS A 71 -2.99 2.90 -4.67
CA HIS A 71 -2.38 1.90 -3.81
C HIS A 71 -1.63 2.59 -2.66
N VAL A 72 -1.01 3.74 -2.94
CA VAL A 72 -0.35 4.57 -1.93
C VAL A 72 -1.35 5.09 -0.90
N ASP A 73 -2.49 5.63 -1.31
CA ASP A 73 -3.50 6.14 -0.37
C ASP A 73 -4.03 5.06 0.59
N CYS A 74 -4.28 3.84 0.11
CA CYS A 74 -4.68 2.69 0.89
C CYS A 74 -3.58 2.28 1.89
N ALA A 75 -2.31 2.32 1.46
CA ALA A 75 -1.18 1.99 2.32
C ALA A 75 -0.97 3.00 3.47
N THR A 76 -1.44 4.26 3.33
CA THR A 76 -1.30 5.27 4.39
C THR A 76 -2.15 4.98 5.63
N GLN A 77 -3.18 4.14 5.53
CA GLN A 77 -4.15 3.93 6.61
C GLN A 77 -3.54 3.28 7.86
N SER A 78 -2.68 2.29 7.68
CA SER A 78 -2.09 1.51 8.77
C SER A 78 -0.80 2.11 9.35
N GLY A 79 -0.22 3.11 8.68
CA GLY A 79 0.99 3.80 9.13
C GLY A 79 0.97 4.27 10.59
N PRO A 80 -0.09 4.98 11.06
CA PRO A 80 -0.15 5.48 12.43
C PRO A 80 -0.63 4.44 13.47
N MET A 81 -0.85 3.17 13.12
CA MET A 81 -1.50 2.18 14.00
C MET A 81 -0.94 2.11 15.44
N PHE A 82 0.39 2.12 15.60
CA PHE A 82 1.01 2.09 16.93
C PHE A 82 0.85 3.41 17.70
N LEU A 83 0.84 4.54 17.00
CA LEU A 83 0.52 5.84 17.57
C LEU A 83 -0.94 5.86 18.05
N ASP A 84 -1.87 5.28 17.30
CA ASP A 84 -3.29 5.24 17.65
C ASP A 84 -3.53 4.43 18.94
N ILE A 85 -2.85 3.30 19.08
CA ILE A 85 -2.84 2.50 20.33
C ILE A 85 -2.27 3.31 21.50
N ALA A 86 -1.14 3.99 21.28
CA ALA A 86 -0.49 4.81 22.31
C ALA A 86 -1.38 5.97 22.78
N VAL A 87 -2.09 6.62 21.85
CA VAL A 87 -3.07 7.68 22.13
C VAL A 87 -4.24 7.13 22.94
N LEU A 88 -4.84 6.00 22.54
CA LEU A 88 -5.95 5.37 23.26
C LEU A 88 -5.60 5.14 24.74
N VAL A 89 -4.48 4.47 24.99
CA VAL A 89 -4.04 4.15 26.37
C VAL A 89 -3.69 5.42 27.14
N SER A 90 -2.98 6.36 26.51
CA SER A 90 -2.55 7.59 27.18
C SER A 90 -3.71 8.51 27.53
N VAL A 91 -4.71 8.63 26.66
CA VAL A 91 -5.94 9.39 26.91
C VAL A 91 -6.76 8.73 28.02
N ASN A 92 -6.90 7.40 28.02
CA ASN A 92 -7.56 6.67 29.10
C ASN A 92 -6.94 7.00 30.47
N VAL A 93 -5.60 6.94 30.54
CA VAL A 93 -4.86 7.25 31.77
C VAL A 93 -4.93 8.75 32.11
N ALA A 94 -4.97 9.66 31.13
CA ALA A 94 -5.12 11.09 31.37
C ALA A 94 -6.50 11.43 31.99
N VAL A 95 -7.57 10.85 31.46
CA VAL A 95 -8.94 11.04 31.99
C VAL A 95 -9.06 10.53 33.43
N LEU A 96 -8.36 9.44 33.76
CA LEU A 96 -8.35 8.89 35.13
C LEU A 96 -7.39 9.61 36.08
N ARG A 97 -6.63 10.62 35.62
CA ARG A 97 -5.60 11.30 36.42
C ARG A 97 -6.18 11.92 37.69
N SER A 98 -7.31 12.63 37.59
CA SER A 98 -7.89 13.31 38.74
C SER A 98 -8.33 12.35 39.84
N ARG A 99 -8.94 11.23 39.43
CA ARG A 99 -9.37 10.15 40.32
C ARG A 99 -8.20 9.44 40.99
N ARG A 100 -7.11 9.16 40.26
CA ARG A 100 -5.91 8.51 40.82
C ARG A 100 -5.23 9.34 41.90
N HIS A 101 -5.27 10.66 41.77
CA HIS A 101 -4.65 11.58 42.73
C HIS A 101 -5.62 12.13 43.78
N ASP A 102 -6.84 11.59 43.88
CA ASP A 102 -7.92 12.07 44.77
C ASP A 102 -8.19 13.58 44.66
N THR A 103 -8.01 14.13 43.45
CA THR A 103 -8.20 15.57 43.18
C THR A 103 -9.61 15.89 42.69
N ASP A 104 -10.46 14.88 42.46
CA ASP A 104 -11.84 15.10 41.98
C ASP A 104 -12.64 16.01 42.92
N ARG A 105 -12.50 15.83 44.24
CA ARG A 105 -13.15 16.68 45.26
C ARG A 105 -12.77 18.16 45.15
N HIS A 106 -11.55 18.45 44.69
CA HIS A 106 -11.09 19.82 44.48
C HIS A 106 -11.71 20.41 43.21
N PHE A 107 -11.85 19.61 42.14
CA PHE A 107 -12.49 20.04 40.90
C PHE A 107 -14.01 20.21 41.01
N ASP A 108 -14.66 19.47 41.90
CA ASP A 108 -16.10 19.53 42.15
C ASP A 108 -16.55 20.85 42.79
N THR A 109 -15.63 21.58 43.43
CA THR A 109 -16.00 22.81 44.15
C THR A 109 -16.20 24.01 43.22
N LEU A 110 -15.38 24.26 42.19
CA LEU A 110 -15.38 25.60 41.57
C LEU A 110 -14.98 25.80 40.09
N VAL A 111 -14.55 24.80 39.30
CA VAL A 111 -13.84 25.14 38.04
C VAL A 111 -14.47 24.62 36.74
N MET A 112 -15.04 23.41 36.68
CA MET A 112 -15.64 22.94 35.41
C MET A 112 -16.58 21.74 35.55
N GLU A 113 -17.76 21.79 34.91
CA GLU A 113 -18.72 20.68 34.88
C GLU A 113 -18.08 19.38 34.31
N PRO A 114 -18.44 18.17 34.81
CA PRO A 114 -17.81 16.92 34.40
C PRO A 114 -17.81 16.66 32.87
N TRP A 115 -18.91 16.96 32.18
CA TRP A 115 -19.01 16.79 30.73
C TRP A 115 -18.08 17.71 29.94
N ARG A 116 -17.75 18.89 30.48
CA ARG A 116 -16.78 19.83 29.87
C ARG A 116 -15.36 19.28 29.94
N ARG A 117 -15.04 18.57 31.02
CA ARG A 117 -13.76 17.86 31.17
C ARG A 117 -13.65 16.73 30.14
N THR A 118 -14.72 15.95 29.97
CA THR A 118 -14.81 14.92 28.92
C THR A 118 -14.56 15.51 27.54
N LEU A 119 -15.21 16.64 27.22
CA LEU A 119 -15.03 17.30 25.93
C LEU A 119 -13.59 17.81 25.75
N ALA A 120 -12.97 18.37 26.80
CA ALA A 120 -11.59 18.84 26.74
C ALA A 120 -10.59 17.71 26.44
N HIS A 121 -10.74 16.54 27.06
CA HIS A 121 -9.90 15.36 26.76
C HIS A 121 -10.12 14.79 25.36
N ALA A 122 -11.33 14.88 24.81
CA ALA A 122 -11.56 14.50 23.42
C ALA A 122 -10.89 15.51 22.46
N LEU A 123 -11.02 16.80 22.74
CA LEU A 123 -10.41 17.87 21.94
C LEU A 123 -8.87 17.87 22.02
N SER A 124 -8.26 17.36 23.08
CA SER A 124 -6.81 17.28 23.20
C SER A 124 -6.14 16.36 22.17
N VAL A 125 -6.91 15.49 21.52
CA VAL A 125 -6.41 14.55 20.50
C VAL A 125 -6.33 15.20 19.12
N VAL A 126 -7.13 16.26 18.87
CA VAL A 126 -7.22 16.94 17.57
C VAL A 126 -5.87 17.42 17.03
N PRO A 127 -4.96 18.02 17.83
CA PRO A 127 -3.64 18.42 17.32
C PRO A 127 -2.80 17.23 16.82
N ILE A 128 -2.88 16.06 17.48
CA ILE A 128 -2.16 14.86 17.05
C ILE A 128 -2.77 14.33 15.75
N ALA A 129 -4.11 14.30 15.65
CA ALA A 129 -4.79 13.92 14.41
C ALA A 129 -4.44 14.84 13.23
N ALA A 130 -4.28 16.14 13.48
CA ALA A 130 -3.85 17.11 12.47
C ALA A 130 -2.40 16.86 12.02
N VAL A 131 -1.49 16.49 12.94
CA VAL A 131 -0.13 16.08 12.58
C VAL A 131 -0.16 14.79 11.76
N THR A 132 -0.96 13.79 12.14
CA THR A 132 -1.12 12.56 11.34
C THR A 132 -1.64 12.87 9.94
N ALA A 133 -2.65 13.74 9.81
CA ALA A 133 -3.14 14.18 8.50
C ALA A 133 -2.07 14.89 7.67
N LEU A 134 -1.21 15.70 8.30
CA LEU A 134 -0.08 16.33 7.63
C LEU A 134 0.96 15.30 7.15
N VAL A 135 1.29 14.31 7.98
CA VAL A 135 2.24 13.24 7.59
C VAL A 135 1.68 12.44 6.41
N VAL A 136 0.40 12.06 6.46
CA VAL A 136 -0.30 11.39 5.34
C VAL A 136 -0.27 12.25 4.07
N ALA A 137 -0.56 13.55 4.18
CA ALA A 137 -0.53 14.47 3.05
C ALA A 137 0.88 14.63 2.45
N VAL A 138 1.93 14.64 3.29
CA VAL A 138 3.33 14.68 2.85
C VAL A 138 3.72 13.36 2.18
N GLU A 139 3.37 12.22 2.75
CA GLU A 139 3.65 10.88 2.18
C GLU A 139 3.00 10.72 0.80
N PHE A 140 1.69 10.99 0.71
CA PHE A 140 0.96 10.92 -0.56
C PHE A 140 1.43 11.98 -1.56
N GLY A 141 1.64 13.22 -1.10
CA GLY A 141 2.09 14.33 -1.94
C GLY A 141 3.46 14.06 -2.55
N TRP A 142 4.39 13.47 -1.78
CA TRP A 142 5.69 13.07 -2.29
C TRP A 142 5.60 11.97 -3.34
N ALA A 143 4.75 10.96 -3.14
CA ALA A 143 4.49 9.92 -4.13
C ALA A 143 3.88 10.51 -5.42
N ALA A 144 2.93 11.43 -5.29
CA ALA A 144 2.31 12.11 -6.44
C ALA A 144 3.28 13.01 -7.24
N LEU A 145 4.38 13.43 -6.64
CA LEU A 145 5.42 14.22 -7.29
C LEU A 145 6.49 13.36 -7.98
N GLN A 146 6.44 12.03 -7.84
CA GLN A 146 7.39 11.15 -8.52
C GLN A 146 7.15 11.18 -10.05
N PRO A 147 8.22 11.13 -10.86
CA PRO A 147 8.10 11.28 -12.31
C PRO A 147 7.29 10.15 -12.96
N GLY A 148 7.30 8.95 -12.37
CA GLY A 148 6.54 7.80 -12.83
C GLY A 148 5.21 7.60 -12.11
N ALA A 149 4.71 8.59 -11.36
CA ALA A 149 3.43 8.46 -10.65
C ALA A 149 2.25 8.28 -11.62
N VAL A 150 1.39 7.31 -11.34
CA VAL A 150 0.21 6.98 -12.16
C VAL A 150 -1.03 6.72 -11.31
N GLY A 151 -2.21 6.80 -11.94
CA GLY A 151 -3.50 6.70 -11.26
C GLY A 151 -3.87 7.97 -10.49
N HIS A 152 -4.72 7.83 -9.48
CA HIS A 152 -5.22 8.92 -8.66
C HIS A 152 -5.43 8.47 -7.21
N GLY A 153 -5.42 9.41 -6.26
CA GLY A 153 -5.75 9.12 -4.86
C GLY A 153 -7.20 9.46 -4.51
N SER A 154 -7.70 8.83 -3.46
CA SER A 154 -8.98 9.06 -2.82
C SER A 154 -8.79 9.85 -1.53
N VAL A 155 -9.42 11.03 -1.46
CA VAL A 155 -9.45 11.83 -0.22
C VAL A 155 -10.07 11.06 0.93
N ALA A 156 -11.03 10.16 0.64
CA ALA A 156 -11.65 9.33 1.66
C ALA A 156 -10.66 8.32 2.24
N GLU A 157 -9.84 7.67 1.41
CA GLU A 157 -8.82 6.72 1.90
C GLU A 157 -7.75 7.43 2.74
N LEU A 158 -7.31 8.62 2.31
CA LEU A 158 -6.34 9.44 3.05
C LEU A 158 -6.89 9.94 4.40
N ALA A 159 -8.21 10.07 4.54
CA ALA A 159 -8.84 10.52 5.79
C ALA A 159 -8.93 9.43 6.86
N VAL A 160 -8.79 8.15 6.50
CA VAL A 160 -8.98 7.00 7.42
C VAL A 160 -8.00 7.08 8.59
N GLY A 161 -6.68 7.16 8.35
CA GLY A 161 -5.67 7.18 9.42
C GLY A 161 -5.95 8.26 10.49
N PRO A 162 -6.12 9.55 10.12
CA PRO A 162 -6.48 10.61 11.07
C PRO A 162 -7.81 10.38 11.80
N LEU A 163 -8.83 9.81 11.13
CA LEU A 163 -10.12 9.50 11.75
C LEU A 163 -10.02 8.36 12.75
N VAL A 164 -9.21 7.34 12.46
CA VAL A 164 -8.96 6.24 13.41
C VAL A 164 -8.22 6.75 14.64
N LEU A 165 -7.27 7.69 14.48
CA LEU A 165 -6.62 8.34 15.62
C LEU A 165 -7.62 9.04 16.54
N LEU A 166 -8.57 9.79 15.95
CA LEU A 166 -9.65 10.45 16.70
C LEU A 166 -10.56 9.41 17.37
N LEU A 167 -10.92 8.34 16.67
CA LEU A 167 -11.71 7.23 17.20
C LEU A 167 -11.02 6.61 18.42
N CYS A 168 -9.74 6.27 18.32
CA CYS A 168 -8.92 5.72 19.40
C CYS A 168 -8.85 6.67 20.61
N GLY A 169 -8.67 7.97 20.37
CA GLY A 169 -8.71 9.00 21.40
C GLY A 169 -10.05 9.06 22.15
N VAL A 170 -11.16 9.12 21.40
CA VAL A 170 -12.52 9.13 21.98
C VAL A 170 -12.84 7.82 22.70
N LEU A 171 -12.41 6.69 22.15
CA LEU A 171 -12.55 5.39 22.78
C LEU A 171 -11.81 5.34 24.12
N GLY A 172 -10.56 5.84 24.18
CA GLY A 172 -9.82 5.99 25.44
C GLY A 172 -10.57 6.81 26.49
N VAL A 173 -11.21 7.92 26.06
CA VAL A 173 -12.09 8.73 26.93
C VAL A 173 -13.27 7.91 27.42
N LEU A 174 -14.02 7.29 26.51
CA LEU A 174 -15.21 6.51 26.84
C LEU A 174 -14.89 5.36 27.80
N THR A 175 -13.81 4.60 27.52
CA THR A 175 -13.34 3.51 28.36
C THR A 175 -13.04 3.98 29.78
N ALA A 176 -12.41 5.16 29.94
CA ALA A 176 -12.15 5.71 31.28
C ALA A 176 -13.43 6.06 32.04
N ARG A 177 -14.54 6.35 31.34
CA ARG A 177 -15.84 6.64 31.95
C ARG A 177 -16.63 5.39 32.30
N VAL A 178 -16.51 4.33 31.50
CA VAL A 178 -17.23 3.06 31.71
C VAL A 178 -16.47 2.14 32.67
N ILE A 179 -15.17 2.01 32.48
CA ILE A 179 -14.27 1.15 33.25
C ILE A 179 -13.25 2.08 33.92
N PRO A 180 -13.53 2.59 35.13
CA PRO A 180 -12.69 3.61 35.73
C PRO A 180 -11.48 2.98 36.46
N SER A 181 -10.73 2.19 35.71
CA SER A 181 -9.51 1.50 36.09
C SER A 181 -8.44 1.79 35.03
N VAL A 182 -7.18 1.89 35.47
CA VAL A 182 -6.03 2.07 34.58
C VAL A 182 -5.83 0.91 33.61
N LEU A 183 -6.38 -0.26 33.94
CA LEU A 183 -6.34 -1.44 33.07
C LEU A 183 -7.38 -1.38 31.95
N GLY A 184 -8.34 -0.45 32.00
CA GLY A 184 -9.41 -0.36 30.99
C GLY A 184 -8.86 -0.16 29.57
N GLY A 185 -7.91 0.77 29.39
CA GLY A 185 -7.27 1.01 28.09
C GLY A 185 -6.56 -0.25 27.55
N PRO A 186 -5.58 -0.83 28.28
CA PRO A 186 -4.91 -2.06 27.87
C PRO A 186 -5.85 -3.23 27.56
N VAL A 187 -6.91 -3.44 28.36
CA VAL A 187 -7.89 -4.50 28.12
C VAL A 187 -8.62 -4.28 26.79
N VAL A 188 -9.02 -3.05 26.47
CA VAL A 188 -9.65 -2.73 25.17
C VAL A 188 -8.69 -2.99 24.01
N VAL A 189 -7.39 -2.69 24.17
CA VAL A 189 -6.38 -3.00 23.15
C VAL A 189 -6.25 -4.51 22.94
N VAL A 190 -6.17 -5.31 24.01
CA VAL A 190 -6.08 -6.77 23.91
C VAL A 190 -7.33 -7.36 23.26
N ILE A 191 -8.52 -6.93 23.68
CA ILE A 191 -9.78 -7.39 23.08
C ILE A 191 -9.84 -7.00 21.59
N GLY A 192 -9.46 -5.76 21.26
CA GLY A 192 -9.41 -5.28 19.87
C GLY A 192 -8.42 -6.08 19.02
N PHE A 193 -7.23 -6.37 19.54
CA PHE A 193 -6.24 -7.19 18.86
C PHE A 193 -6.73 -8.62 18.63
N VAL A 194 -7.34 -9.25 19.64
CA VAL A 194 -7.94 -10.58 19.50
C VAL A 194 -9.08 -10.55 18.48
N ALA A 195 -9.95 -9.55 18.51
CA ALA A 195 -11.00 -9.40 17.51
C ALA A 195 -10.43 -9.23 16.09
N PHE A 196 -9.38 -8.43 15.93
CA PHE A 196 -8.71 -8.21 14.64
C PHE A 196 -8.07 -9.49 14.10
N MET A 197 -7.36 -10.26 14.94
CA MET A 197 -6.63 -11.45 14.51
C MET A 197 -7.53 -12.70 14.37
N VAL A 198 -8.53 -12.86 15.25
CA VAL A 198 -9.30 -14.10 15.37
C VAL A 198 -10.61 -14.04 14.59
N ALA A 199 -11.26 -12.87 14.47
CA ALA A 199 -12.55 -12.78 13.79
C ALA A 199 -12.49 -13.23 12.31
N PRO A 200 -11.47 -12.90 11.51
CA PRO A 200 -11.37 -13.38 10.14
C PRO A 200 -11.26 -14.90 10.03
N GLY A 201 -10.54 -15.56 10.96
CA GLY A 201 -10.34 -17.02 10.94
C GLY A 201 -11.53 -17.83 11.47
N VAL A 202 -12.34 -17.26 12.37
CA VAL A 202 -13.50 -17.95 12.98
C VAL A 202 -14.77 -17.82 12.12
N ILE A 203 -14.90 -16.75 11.34
CA ILE A 203 -16.11 -16.47 10.55
C ILE A 203 -16.09 -17.21 9.20
N GLY A 204 -14.98 -17.83 8.81
CA GLY A 204 -14.80 -18.56 7.55
C GLY A 204 -14.49 -17.62 6.37
N PRO A 205 -13.67 -18.06 5.40
CA PRO A 205 -13.18 -17.20 4.31
C PRO A 205 -14.28 -16.66 3.39
N ASP A 206 -15.37 -17.43 3.21
CA ASP A 206 -16.42 -17.12 2.22
C ASP A 206 -17.61 -16.33 2.80
N THR A 207 -17.71 -16.21 4.13
CA THR A 207 -19.02 -15.90 4.72
C THR A 207 -19.28 -14.42 4.91
N VAL A 208 -18.29 -13.53 5.06
CA VAL A 208 -18.58 -12.10 5.22
C VAL A 208 -17.42 -11.10 4.94
N HIS A 209 -16.90 -10.98 3.70
CA HIS A 209 -15.89 -9.95 3.33
C HIS A 209 -16.30 -8.52 3.74
N TRP A 210 -17.60 -8.20 3.78
CA TRP A 210 -18.04 -6.86 4.18
C TRP A 210 -17.80 -6.52 5.65
N LEU A 211 -17.65 -7.50 6.55
CA LEU A 211 -17.33 -7.26 7.97
C LEU A 211 -15.91 -6.72 8.14
N ASP A 212 -15.02 -6.98 7.20
CA ASP A 212 -13.66 -6.42 7.22
C ASP A 212 -13.69 -4.89 7.12
N TRP A 213 -14.70 -4.33 6.46
CA TRP A 213 -14.92 -2.88 6.39
C TRP A 213 -15.40 -2.27 7.73
N LEU A 214 -15.73 -3.09 8.73
CA LEU A 214 -16.00 -2.59 10.10
C LEU A 214 -14.71 -2.46 10.92
N GLN A 215 -13.60 -3.02 10.46
CA GLN A 215 -12.31 -2.82 11.11
C GLN A 215 -11.87 -1.36 10.96
N PRO A 216 -11.20 -0.77 11.97
CA PRO A 216 -10.67 0.59 11.85
C PRO A 216 -9.69 0.76 10.70
N TYR A 217 -8.95 -0.30 10.36
CA TYR A 217 -8.07 -0.37 9.20
C TYR A 217 -8.49 -1.52 8.31
N VAL A 218 -8.54 -1.27 7.00
CA VAL A 218 -8.82 -2.31 6.02
C VAL A 218 -7.52 -2.75 5.39
N TRP A 219 -7.11 -3.98 5.71
CA TRP A 219 -5.91 -4.61 5.15
C TRP A 219 -6.29 -5.52 3.98
N GLU A 220 -5.83 -5.15 2.79
CA GLU A 220 -5.86 -5.98 1.59
C GLU A 220 -4.40 -6.26 1.24
N GLY A 221 -3.90 -7.42 1.67
CA GLY A 221 -2.52 -7.83 1.43
C GLY A 221 -2.39 -8.54 0.08
N GLY A 222 -1.26 -8.34 -0.60
CA GLY A 222 -0.82 -9.19 -1.72
C GLY A 222 -1.02 -8.58 -3.10
N LEU A 223 -2.20 -8.02 -3.41
CA LEU A 223 -2.51 -7.74 -4.80
C LEU A 223 -1.60 -6.68 -5.45
N LYS A 224 -1.03 -7.03 -6.61
CA LYS A 224 -0.50 -6.04 -7.55
C LYS A 224 -1.62 -5.01 -7.82
N PRO A 225 -1.32 -3.70 -7.95
CA PRO A 225 -2.34 -2.69 -8.18
C PRO A 225 -3.23 -3.05 -9.38
N ILE A 226 -4.53 -2.77 -9.28
CA ILE A 226 -5.51 -2.98 -10.36
C ILE A 226 -6.25 -1.67 -10.61
N PRO A 227 -6.91 -1.47 -11.78
CA PRO A 227 -7.68 -0.27 -12.04
C PRO A 227 -8.61 0.09 -10.86
N SER A 228 -8.59 1.35 -10.43
CA SER A 228 -9.27 1.80 -9.20
C SER A 228 -10.76 1.42 -9.16
N GLY A 229 -11.43 1.48 -10.32
CA GLY A 229 -12.84 1.10 -10.46
C GLY A 229 -13.14 -0.39 -10.24
N LEU A 230 -12.12 -1.24 -10.19
CA LEU A 230 -12.20 -2.67 -9.89
C LEU A 230 -11.83 -3.01 -8.44
N LEU A 231 -11.33 -2.03 -7.66
CA LEU A 231 -11.06 -2.25 -6.24
C LEU A 231 -12.35 -2.45 -5.45
N GLY A 232 -13.42 -1.73 -5.80
CA GLY A 232 -14.71 -1.84 -5.11
C GLY A 232 -14.66 -1.42 -3.64
N ARG A 233 -13.70 -0.56 -3.27
CA ARG A 233 -13.51 -0.06 -1.91
C ARG A 233 -14.51 1.06 -1.61
N PRO A 234 -15.44 0.90 -0.65
CA PRO A 234 -16.43 1.91 -0.30
C PRO A 234 -15.84 2.98 0.65
N ALA A 235 -14.70 3.56 0.29
CA ALA A 235 -13.91 4.46 1.15
C ALA A 235 -14.73 5.62 1.76
N ALA A 236 -15.60 6.24 0.95
CA ALA A 236 -16.47 7.33 1.43
C ALA A 236 -17.47 6.86 2.50
N TRP A 237 -18.03 5.66 2.35
CA TRP A 237 -18.91 5.06 3.35
C TRP A 237 -18.15 4.67 4.62
N HIS A 238 -16.93 4.17 4.47
CA HIS A 238 -16.06 3.84 5.58
C HIS A 238 -15.68 5.10 6.40
N VAL A 239 -15.35 6.20 5.72
CA VAL A 239 -15.13 7.51 6.37
C VAL A 239 -16.39 8.00 7.09
N LEU A 240 -17.57 7.87 6.48
CA LEU A 240 -18.83 8.23 7.12
C LEU A 240 -19.08 7.37 8.38
N TYR A 241 -18.80 6.07 8.30
CA TYR A 241 -18.86 5.14 9.42
C TYR A 241 -17.92 5.56 10.56
N LEU A 242 -16.64 5.80 10.27
CA LEU A 242 -15.64 6.19 11.27
C LEU A 242 -15.96 7.54 11.92
N ALA A 243 -16.35 8.54 11.12
CA ALA A 243 -16.73 9.86 11.61
C ALA A 243 -18.00 9.79 12.47
N GLY A 244 -19.03 9.07 12.00
CA GLY A 244 -20.27 8.83 12.73
C GLY A 244 -20.01 8.10 14.05
N LEU A 245 -19.22 7.02 14.02
CA LEU A 245 -18.88 6.22 15.20
C LEU A 245 -18.11 7.05 16.22
N THR A 246 -17.11 7.82 15.79
CA THR A 246 -16.34 8.72 16.65
C THR A 246 -17.25 9.73 17.35
N ALA A 247 -18.15 10.38 16.60
CA ALA A 247 -19.12 11.31 17.15
C ALA A 247 -20.11 10.63 18.13
N LEU A 248 -20.58 9.43 17.79
CA LEU A 248 -21.49 8.65 18.61
C LEU A 248 -20.86 8.28 19.96
N LEU A 249 -19.64 7.74 19.95
CA LEU A 249 -18.91 7.38 21.17
C LEU A 249 -18.61 8.61 22.04
N LEU A 250 -18.29 9.76 21.42
CA LEU A 250 -18.11 11.02 22.13
C LEU A 250 -19.42 11.47 22.80
N CYS A 251 -20.54 11.41 22.09
CA CYS A 251 -21.86 11.72 22.65
C CYS A 251 -22.18 10.82 23.84
N VAL A 252 -21.93 9.51 23.75
CA VAL A 252 -22.13 8.56 24.85
C VAL A 252 -21.25 8.95 26.04
N ALA A 253 -19.97 9.25 25.83
CA ALA A 253 -19.07 9.69 26.91
C ALA A 253 -19.55 10.97 27.60
N VAL A 254 -20.11 11.93 26.84
CA VAL A 254 -20.67 13.18 27.36
C VAL A 254 -21.99 12.93 28.14
N LEU A 255 -22.85 12.04 27.64
CA LEU A 255 -24.10 11.64 28.31
C LEU A 255 -23.85 10.95 29.65
N LEU A 256 -22.85 10.07 29.72
CA LEU A 256 -22.42 9.40 30.94
C LEU A 256 -21.94 10.38 32.03
N ASN A 257 -21.52 11.59 31.65
CA ASN A 257 -21.05 12.64 32.56
C ASN A 257 -22.07 13.79 32.76
N GLY A 258 -23.35 13.53 32.51
CA GLY A 258 -24.45 14.33 33.05
C GLY A 258 -25.03 15.43 32.15
N ARG A 259 -24.49 15.67 30.94
CA ARG A 259 -25.13 16.62 30.01
C ARG A 259 -26.30 15.96 29.30
N ARG A 260 -27.50 16.53 29.37
CA ARG A 260 -28.73 16.00 28.72
C ARG A 260 -29.53 17.05 27.96
N THR A 261 -28.87 17.80 27.07
CA THR A 261 -29.50 18.86 26.26
C THR A 261 -30.20 18.30 25.01
N ARG A 262 -31.25 18.99 24.50
CA ARG A 262 -31.91 18.63 23.21
C ARG A 262 -30.93 18.56 22.04
N LEU A 263 -30.00 19.52 21.97
CA LEU A 263 -28.94 19.53 20.96
C LEU A 263 -28.11 18.25 20.98
N LEU A 264 -27.69 17.79 22.16
CA LEU A 264 -26.92 16.55 22.31
C LEU A 264 -27.71 15.34 21.82
N LYS A 265 -29.02 15.24 22.12
CA LYS A 265 -29.88 14.17 21.60
C LYS A 265 -29.96 14.20 20.08
N ALA A 266 -30.10 15.38 19.48
CA ALA A 266 -30.12 15.54 18.03
C ALA A 266 -28.78 15.12 17.40
N VAL A 267 -27.65 15.56 17.98
CA VAL A 267 -26.31 15.17 17.50
C VAL A 267 -26.10 13.66 17.63
N THR A 268 -26.53 13.03 18.73
CA THR A 268 -26.47 11.57 18.90
C THR A 268 -27.30 10.85 17.83
N ALA A 269 -28.50 11.33 17.53
CA ALA A 269 -29.34 10.74 16.49
C ALA A 269 -28.72 10.85 15.09
N VAL A 270 -28.14 12.01 14.76
CA VAL A 270 -27.41 12.21 13.49
C VAL A 270 -26.16 11.32 13.41
N ALA A 271 -25.38 11.25 14.48
CA ALA A 271 -24.20 10.40 14.55
C ALA A 271 -24.56 8.92 14.38
N LEU A 272 -25.61 8.45 15.06
CA LEU A 272 -26.13 7.09 14.89
C LEU A 272 -26.59 6.83 13.45
N ALA A 273 -27.34 7.76 12.85
CA ALA A 273 -27.77 7.65 11.45
C ALA A 273 -26.58 7.60 10.48
N ALA A 274 -25.54 8.41 10.71
CA ALA A 274 -24.32 8.39 9.92
C ALA A 274 -23.56 7.06 10.08
N THR A 275 -23.41 6.54 11.29
CA THR A 275 -22.79 5.23 11.55
C THR A 275 -23.56 4.11 10.84
N VAL A 276 -24.88 4.06 11.02
CA VAL A 276 -25.73 3.03 10.39
C VAL A 276 -25.73 3.16 8.87
N GLY A 277 -25.79 4.40 8.35
CA GLY A 277 -25.69 4.68 6.92
C GLY A 277 -24.34 4.26 6.33
N GLY A 278 -23.24 4.52 7.04
CA GLY A 278 -21.91 4.04 6.68
C GLY A 278 -21.83 2.51 6.62
N ILE A 279 -22.32 1.82 7.66
CA ILE A 279 -22.40 0.34 7.71
C ILE A 279 -23.24 -0.22 6.57
N ALA A 280 -24.40 0.39 6.28
CA ALA A 280 -25.25 -0.05 5.18
C ALA A 280 -24.60 0.20 3.81
N GLY A 281 -23.92 1.33 3.64
CA GLY A 281 -23.27 1.71 2.37
C GLY A 281 -22.05 0.87 2.01
N GLN A 282 -21.36 0.30 3.00
CA GLN A 282 -20.25 -0.64 2.79
C GLN A 282 -20.70 -2.11 2.66
N SER A 283 -22.01 -2.39 2.69
CA SER A 283 -22.54 -3.77 2.59
C SER A 283 -22.52 -4.33 1.15
N PRO A 284 -22.57 -5.67 0.96
CA PRO A 284 -22.22 -6.41 -0.28
C PRO A 284 -23.03 -6.15 -1.56
N SER A 285 -23.88 -5.13 -1.58
CA SER A 285 -24.88 -4.90 -2.64
C SER A 285 -24.36 -4.94 -4.09
N HIS A 286 -23.04 -4.83 -4.31
CA HIS A 286 -22.40 -4.80 -5.64
C HIS A 286 -21.34 -5.89 -5.89
N GLU A 287 -21.19 -6.87 -4.99
CA GLU A 287 -20.08 -7.84 -5.03
C GLU A 287 -20.09 -8.71 -6.29
N ALA A 288 -21.26 -9.24 -6.70
CA ALA A 288 -21.37 -10.06 -7.91
C ALA A 288 -21.06 -9.29 -9.21
N ALA A 289 -21.52 -8.03 -9.31
CA ALA A 289 -21.25 -7.19 -10.46
C ALA A 289 -19.77 -6.80 -10.55
N LEU A 290 -19.13 -6.54 -9.40
CA LEU A 290 -17.72 -6.24 -9.31
C LEU A 290 -16.85 -7.45 -9.68
N THR A 291 -17.18 -8.64 -9.17
CA THR A 291 -16.50 -9.90 -9.55
C THR A 291 -16.64 -10.17 -11.04
N ALA A 292 -17.83 -9.99 -11.62
CA ALA A 292 -18.03 -10.11 -13.07
C ALA A 292 -17.23 -9.06 -13.87
N ALA A 293 -17.10 -7.83 -13.36
CA ALA A 293 -16.29 -6.79 -14.00
C ALA A 293 -14.79 -7.14 -13.95
N ARG A 294 -14.28 -7.63 -12.81
CA ARG A 294 -12.90 -8.11 -12.65
C ARG A 294 -12.61 -9.27 -13.60
N ASP A 295 -13.50 -10.26 -13.65
CA ASP A 295 -13.39 -11.41 -14.54
C ASP A 295 -13.31 -10.99 -16.01
N LYS A 296 -14.24 -10.11 -16.43
CA LYS A 296 -14.29 -9.58 -17.80
C LYS A 296 -13.02 -8.80 -18.17
N VAL A 297 -12.51 -7.96 -17.27
CA VAL A 297 -11.29 -7.18 -17.53
C VAL A 297 -10.05 -8.08 -17.55
N SER A 298 -9.98 -9.09 -16.70
CA SER A 298 -8.83 -10.01 -16.62
C SER A 298 -8.71 -10.87 -17.88
N HIS A 299 -9.83 -11.42 -18.37
CA HIS A 299 -9.85 -12.26 -19.58
C HIS A 299 -9.82 -11.46 -20.89
N GLY A 300 -10.44 -10.27 -20.92
CA GLY A 300 -10.58 -9.45 -22.12
C GLY A 300 -10.36 -7.97 -21.84
N PRO A 301 -9.12 -7.53 -21.60
CA PRO A 301 -8.85 -6.14 -21.20
C PRO A 301 -8.98 -5.13 -22.34
N ALA A 302 -8.92 -5.55 -23.61
CA ALA A 302 -8.86 -4.66 -24.77
C ALA A 302 -9.97 -3.58 -24.84
N PRO A 303 -11.25 -3.85 -24.52
CA PRO A 303 -12.31 -2.83 -24.53
C PRO A 303 -12.16 -1.75 -23.43
N PHE A 304 -11.34 -2.00 -22.41
CA PHE A 304 -11.12 -1.12 -21.26
C PHE A 304 -9.81 -0.35 -21.34
N GLN A 305 -9.10 -0.50 -22.45
CA GLN A 305 -7.77 0.06 -22.66
C GLN A 305 -7.80 1.08 -23.78
N SER A 306 -6.90 2.04 -23.69
CA SER A 306 -6.50 2.83 -24.85
C SER A 306 -5.17 2.27 -25.37
N CYS A 307 -4.95 2.42 -26.67
CA CYS A 307 -3.74 1.96 -27.33
C CYS A 307 -3.11 3.11 -28.11
N GLU A 308 -1.79 3.19 -28.08
CA GLU A 308 -1.01 4.17 -28.82
C GLU A 308 0.16 3.48 -29.53
N THR A 309 0.52 3.94 -30.72
CA THR A 309 1.64 3.38 -31.47
C THR A 309 2.89 4.21 -31.20
N HIS A 310 3.93 3.57 -30.67
CA HIS A 310 5.28 4.15 -30.60
C HIS A 310 6.19 3.38 -31.54
N GLY A 311 6.77 4.09 -32.50
CA GLY A 311 7.60 3.47 -33.54
C GLY A 311 6.81 2.45 -34.37
N ARG A 312 7.08 1.17 -34.16
CA ARG A 312 6.47 0.05 -34.91
C ARG A 312 5.54 -0.82 -34.07
N SER A 313 5.48 -0.57 -32.77
CA SER A 313 4.76 -1.40 -31.81
C SER A 313 3.60 -0.61 -31.21
N THR A 314 2.56 -1.33 -30.79
CA THR A 314 1.35 -0.77 -30.20
C THR A 314 1.36 -1.02 -28.70
N TYR A 315 1.08 -0.01 -27.89
CA TYR A 315 1.12 -0.05 -26.43
C TYR A 315 -0.26 0.23 -25.88
N CYS A 316 -0.87 -0.78 -25.29
CA CYS A 316 -2.21 -0.75 -24.72
C CYS A 316 -2.12 -0.78 -23.20
N SER A 317 -2.71 0.22 -22.54
CA SER A 317 -2.78 0.28 -21.09
C SER A 317 -4.15 0.73 -20.60
N PHE A 318 -4.45 0.43 -19.33
CA PHE A 318 -5.58 1.03 -18.67
C PHE A 318 -5.39 2.55 -18.58
N PRO A 319 -6.47 3.35 -18.57
CA PRO A 319 -6.38 4.82 -18.61
C PRO A 319 -5.44 5.41 -17.54
N GLU A 320 -5.46 4.83 -16.34
CA GLU A 320 -4.64 5.24 -15.19
C GLU A 320 -3.13 5.05 -15.42
N TRP A 321 -2.72 4.13 -16.31
CA TRP A 321 -1.31 3.76 -16.60
C TRP A 321 -0.78 4.29 -17.94
N THR A 322 -1.47 5.24 -18.56
CA THR A 322 -1.05 5.84 -19.84
C THR A 322 0.38 6.42 -19.78
N GLY A 323 0.78 6.97 -18.63
CA GLY A 323 2.10 7.58 -18.43
C GLY A 323 3.30 6.63 -18.54
N TRP A 324 3.13 5.31 -18.46
CA TRP A 324 4.24 4.35 -18.53
C TRP A 324 4.54 3.83 -19.94
N ARG A 325 3.74 4.17 -20.95
CA ARG A 325 3.91 3.65 -22.33
C ARG A 325 5.27 4.01 -22.92
N ASP A 326 5.74 5.24 -22.68
CA ASP A 326 7.04 5.69 -23.16
C ASP A 326 8.20 4.91 -22.52
N ASP A 327 8.07 4.54 -21.24
CA ASP A 327 9.03 3.69 -20.54
C ASP A 327 9.07 2.27 -21.11
N TRP A 328 7.89 1.69 -21.36
CA TRP A 328 7.76 0.39 -22.00
C TRP A 328 8.39 0.41 -23.40
N ALA A 329 8.11 1.46 -24.18
CA ALA A 329 8.65 1.63 -25.52
C ALA A 329 10.17 1.71 -25.52
N ARG A 330 10.77 2.43 -24.57
CA ARG A 330 12.24 2.47 -24.40
C ARG A 330 12.82 1.08 -24.16
N VAL A 331 12.18 0.24 -23.35
CA VAL A 331 12.65 -1.14 -23.11
C VAL A 331 12.52 -1.98 -24.38
N VAL A 332 11.36 -1.93 -25.04
CA VAL A 332 11.10 -2.69 -26.28
C VAL A 332 12.10 -2.32 -27.37
N ASP A 333 12.32 -1.03 -27.61
CA ASP A 333 13.26 -0.54 -28.61
C ASP A 333 14.69 -1.00 -28.30
N ARG A 334 15.12 -0.98 -27.03
CA ARG A 334 16.43 -1.51 -26.62
C ARG A 334 16.56 -2.99 -26.95
N VAL A 335 15.58 -3.82 -26.55
CA VAL A 335 15.61 -5.27 -26.78
C VAL A 335 15.58 -5.58 -28.28
N GLN A 336 14.69 -4.93 -29.05
CA GLN A 336 14.61 -5.11 -30.50
C GLN A 336 15.89 -4.68 -31.22
N SER A 337 16.57 -3.62 -30.75
CA SER A 337 17.82 -3.17 -31.37
C SER A 337 18.95 -4.20 -31.32
N LEU A 338 18.93 -5.09 -30.31
CA LEU A 338 19.90 -6.16 -30.11
C LEU A 338 19.54 -7.41 -30.92
N ALA A 339 18.26 -7.60 -31.24
CA ALA A 339 17.76 -8.76 -31.98
C ALA A 339 18.25 -8.79 -33.44
N GLY A 340 18.29 -10.00 -34.02
CA GLY A 340 18.67 -10.25 -35.41
C GLY A 340 17.48 -10.54 -36.32
N GLY A 341 17.76 -10.68 -37.62
CA GLY A 341 16.76 -11.07 -38.62
C GLY A 341 15.50 -10.18 -38.63
N ARG A 342 14.32 -10.81 -38.72
CA ARG A 342 13.03 -10.10 -38.72
C ARG A 342 12.62 -9.56 -37.34
N ALA A 343 13.21 -10.09 -36.26
CA ALA A 343 12.87 -9.71 -34.89
C ALA A 343 13.25 -8.24 -34.58
N GLN A 344 14.30 -7.72 -35.19
CA GLN A 344 14.70 -6.30 -35.06
C GLN A 344 13.61 -5.33 -35.53
N GLY A 345 12.74 -5.75 -36.44
CA GLY A 345 11.66 -4.93 -37.01
C GLY A 345 10.26 -5.45 -36.71
N ALA A 346 10.14 -6.38 -35.76
CA ALA A 346 8.85 -6.98 -35.42
C ALA A 346 7.88 -5.92 -34.89
N ARG A 347 6.62 -6.02 -35.31
CA ARG A 347 5.53 -5.21 -34.76
C ARG A 347 4.99 -5.95 -33.56
N LEU A 348 5.26 -5.45 -32.36
CA LEU A 348 4.76 -6.04 -31.12
C LEU A 348 3.51 -5.31 -30.64
N THR A 349 2.62 -6.03 -29.97
CA THR A 349 1.54 -5.43 -29.19
C THR A 349 1.88 -5.61 -27.72
N ILE A 350 2.22 -4.53 -27.04
CA ILE A 350 2.45 -4.53 -25.59
C ILE A 350 1.09 -4.26 -24.95
N ARG A 351 0.56 -5.22 -24.22
CA ARG A 351 -0.74 -5.11 -23.58
C ARG A 351 -0.62 -5.26 -22.08
N GLN A 352 -1.08 -4.25 -21.36
CA GLN A 352 -1.21 -4.35 -19.91
C GLN A 352 -2.24 -5.40 -19.53
N ARG A 353 -1.95 -6.25 -18.55
CA ARG A 353 -2.91 -7.24 -18.03
C ARG A 353 -2.89 -7.25 -16.52
N ILE A 354 -4.02 -7.65 -15.95
CA ILE A 354 -4.17 -7.95 -14.53
C ILE A 354 -4.44 -9.44 -14.40
N PRO A 355 -4.03 -10.07 -13.29
CA PRO A 355 -4.34 -11.47 -13.07
C PRO A 355 -5.84 -11.65 -12.80
N VAL A 356 -6.35 -12.87 -12.85
CA VAL A 356 -7.75 -13.11 -12.53
C VAL A 356 -7.98 -12.85 -11.05
N VAL A 357 -8.80 -11.84 -10.74
CA VAL A 357 -9.06 -11.39 -9.36
C VAL A 357 -10.42 -11.91 -8.91
N TYR A 358 -10.41 -12.97 -8.11
CA TYR A 358 -11.59 -13.45 -7.39
C TYR A 358 -11.66 -12.87 -5.97
N ASP A 359 -10.51 -12.62 -5.36
CA ASP A 359 -10.32 -12.01 -4.04
C ASP A 359 -9.12 -11.04 -4.12
N LEU A 360 -9.18 -9.91 -3.41
CA LEU A 360 -8.09 -8.94 -3.31
C LEU A 360 -6.95 -9.41 -2.39
N ARG A 361 -7.12 -10.53 -1.68
CA ARG A 361 -6.14 -11.09 -0.73
C ARG A 361 -5.24 -12.18 -1.29
N SER A 362 -5.54 -12.71 -2.47
CA SER A 362 -4.76 -13.79 -3.06
C SER A 362 -3.92 -13.30 -4.25
N ASP A 363 -2.64 -13.66 -4.23
CA ASP A 363 -1.77 -13.45 -5.37
C ASP A 363 -2.14 -14.44 -6.47
N SER A 364 -2.58 -13.91 -7.61
CA SER A 364 -2.82 -14.69 -8.82
C SER A 364 -1.80 -14.37 -9.89
N ALA A 365 -1.32 -15.41 -10.57
CA ALA A 365 -0.42 -15.27 -11.71
C ALA A 365 -1.19 -14.81 -12.96
N ILE A 366 -0.52 -14.06 -13.83
CA ILE A 366 -1.05 -13.72 -15.15
C ILE A 366 -0.64 -14.86 -16.09
N MET A 367 -1.60 -15.58 -16.65
CA MET A 367 -1.30 -16.67 -17.58
C MET A 367 -0.65 -16.14 -18.87
N PRO A 368 0.38 -16.81 -19.42
CA PRO A 368 1.02 -16.41 -20.67
C PRO A 368 0.04 -16.42 -21.85
N LEU A 369 0.34 -15.64 -22.89
CA LEU A 369 -0.43 -15.60 -24.12
C LEU A 369 0.15 -16.54 -25.19
N HIS A 370 -0.76 -17.23 -25.89
CA HIS A 370 -0.47 -17.89 -27.17
C HIS A 370 -0.47 -16.93 -28.38
N THR A 371 -0.86 -15.67 -28.20
CA THR A 371 -1.05 -14.74 -29.32
C THR A 371 0.32 -14.27 -29.83
N PRO A 372 0.68 -14.56 -31.09
CA PRO A 372 2.01 -14.22 -31.58
C PRO A 372 2.28 -12.72 -31.58
N GLY A 373 3.46 -12.32 -31.11
CA GLY A 373 3.89 -10.91 -31.08
C GLY A 373 3.16 -10.05 -30.05
N GLU A 374 2.36 -10.62 -29.15
CA GLU A 374 1.78 -9.91 -28.01
C GLU A 374 2.63 -10.13 -26.75
N VAL A 375 2.91 -9.05 -26.01
CA VAL A 375 3.72 -9.05 -24.79
C VAL A 375 2.90 -8.44 -23.65
N THR A 376 2.86 -9.13 -22.52
CA THR A 376 2.17 -8.71 -21.31
C THR A 376 3.00 -7.67 -20.55
N ALA A 377 2.37 -6.54 -20.23
CA ALA A 377 2.87 -5.57 -19.26
C ALA A 377 2.09 -5.69 -17.95
N GLY A 378 2.79 -5.59 -16.81
CA GLY A 378 2.17 -5.61 -15.49
C GLY A 378 1.58 -4.26 -15.07
N THR A 379 1.12 -4.19 -13.82
CA THR A 379 0.62 -2.95 -13.19
C THR A 379 1.62 -2.31 -12.21
N LEU A 380 2.81 -2.90 -12.09
CA LEU A 380 3.96 -2.37 -11.38
C LEU A 380 5.09 -2.06 -12.37
N TRP A 381 5.92 -1.06 -12.04
CA TRP A 381 7.04 -0.66 -12.88
C TRP A 381 8.20 -0.12 -12.05
N GLY A 382 9.36 0.06 -12.69
CA GLY A 382 10.60 0.50 -12.04
C GLY A 382 11.43 -0.64 -11.45
N GLY A 383 12.68 -0.34 -11.12
CA GLY A 383 13.62 -1.27 -10.49
C GLY A 383 13.70 -2.62 -11.21
N ASN A 384 13.46 -3.71 -10.47
CA ASN A 384 13.53 -5.08 -11.01
C ASN A 384 12.38 -5.42 -12.00
N ARG A 385 11.34 -4.59 -12.10
CA ARG A 385 10.25 -4.78 -13.08
C ARG A 385 10.67 -4.45 -14.51
N VAL A 386 11.70 -3.63 -14.67
CA VAL A 386 12.28 -3.29 -15.99
C VAL A 386 12.95 -4.51 -16.64
N PRO A 387 13.91 -5.21 -16.00
CA PRO A 387 14.48 -6.43 -16.58
C PRO A 387 13.46 -7.57 -16.67
N GLU A 388 12.52 -7.71 -15.73
CA GLU A 388 11.41 -8.67 -15.82
C GLU A 388 10.57 -8.47 -17.09
N PHE A 389 10.17 -7.23 -17.39
CA PHE A 389 9.46 -6.92 -18.63
C PHE A 389 10.33 -7.15 -19.88
N ALA A 390 11.63 -6.82 -19.81
CA ALA A 390 12.56 -7.07 -20.90
C ALA A 390 12.71 -8.56 -21.23
N VAL A 391 12.66 -9.44 -20.23
CA VAL A 391 12.62 -10.91 -20.41
C VAL A 391 11.38 -11.31 -21.20
N GLY A 392 10.19 -10.79 -20.84
CA GLY A 392 8.96 -11.06 -21.60
C GLY A 392 9.04 -10.65 -23.07
N VAL A 393 9.55 -9.43 -23.34
CA VAL A 393 9.77 -8.95 -24.72
C VAL A 393 10.75 -9.85 -25.48
N ALA A 394 11.87 -10.22 -24.84
CA ALA A 394 12.89 -11.07 -25.45
C ALA A 394 12.36 -12.48 -25.73
N SER A 395 11.57 -13.05 -24.82
CA SER A 395 10.91 -14.35 -24.99
C SER A 395 10.00 -14.35 -26.22
N VAL A 396 9.15 -13.35 -26.40
CA VAL A 396 8.26 -13.26 -27.58
C VAL A 396 9.06 -13.08 -28.88
N LEU A 397 10.16 -12.33 -28.87
CA LEU A 397 11.01 -12.18 -30.07
C LEU A 397 11.76 -13.47 -30.46
N VAL A 398 12.11 -14.30 -29.48
CA VAL A 398 12.88 -15.54 -29.68
C VAL A 398 11.98 -16.75 -29.92
N ALA A 399 10.89 -16.86 -29.18
CA ALA A 399 9.97 -18.01 -29.20
C ALA A 399 8.71 -17.79 -30.04
N GLY A 400 8.31 -16.53 -30.27
CA GLY A 400 7.14 -16.14 -31.06
C GLY A 400 5.95 -15.66 -30.24
N ASP A 401 5.74 -16.26 -29.07
CA ASP A 401 4.68 -15.95 -28.10
C ASP A 401 5.19 -16.20 -26.66
N GLU A 402 4.37 -15.85 -25.66
CA GLU A 402 4.78 -15.92 -24.26
C GLU A 402 4.76 -17.34 -23.70
N GLU A 403 3.86 -18.20 -24.19
CA GLU A 403 3.72 -19.56 -23.67
C GLU A 403 4.81 -20.50 -24.19
N SER A 404 5.28 -20.26 -25.40
CA SER A 404 6.43 -20.97 -25.98
C SER A 404 7.76 -20.55 -25.38
N ALA A 405 7.74 -19.76 -24.29
CA ALA A 405 8.93 -19.28 -23.60
C ALA A 405 9.84 -20.46 -23.19
N PRO A 406 11.15 -20.31 -23.39
CA PRO A 406 12.07 -21.43 -23.28
C PRO A 406 12.30 -21.84 -21.81
N GLY A 407 12.30 -23.15 -21.55
CA GLY A 407 12.54 -23.74 -20.24
C GLY A 407 14.01 -24.09 -19.98
N PRO A 408 14.31 -24.84 -18.90
CA PRO A 408 15.69 -25.11 -18.47
C PRO A 408 16.46 -26.02 -19.46
N CYS A 409 15.72 -26.72 -20.32
CA CYS A 409 16.22 -27.60 -21.38
C CYS A 409 16.32 -26.92 -22.74
N ASP A 410 15.93 -25.65 -22.84
CA ASP A 410 15.89 -24.93 -24.10
C ASP A 410 17.01 -23.88 -24.13
N ALA A 411 17.99 -24.07 -25.01
CA ALA A 411 19.14 -23.17 -25.11
C ALA A 411 18.75 -21.74 -25.52
N ARG A 412 17.54 -21.51 -26.05
CA ARG A 412 17.01 -20.18 -26.36
C ARG A 412 16.94 -19.27 -25.13
N VAL A 413 16.89 -19.82 -23.91
CA VAL A 413 16.98 -19.06 -22.65
C VAL A 413 18.21 -18.14 -22.63
N VAL A 414 19.36 -18.61 -23.10
CA VAL A 414 20.60 -17.80 -23.14
C VAL A 414 20.42 -16.56 -24.01
N THR A 415 19.81 -16.73 -25.18
CA THR A 415 19.51 -15.64 -26.12
C THR A 415 18.52 -14.65 -25.51
N VAL A 416 17.44 -15.15 -24.88
CA VAL A 416 16.43 -14.33 -24.19
C VAL A 416 17.07 -13.46 -23.11
N MET A 417 17.85 -14.08 -22.21
CA MET A 417 18.47 -13.39 -21.08
C MET A 417 19.52 -12.38 -21.53
N TRP A 418 20.32 -12.70 -22.54
CA TRP A 418 21.27 -11.74 -23.09
C TRP A 418 20.55 -10.53 -23.71
N LEU A 419 19.48 -10.73 -24.48
CA LEU A 419 18.70 -9.63 -25.07
C LEU A 419 18.06 -8.73 -24.01
N ALA A 420 17.54 -9.31 -22.93
CA ALA A 420 16.89 -8.57 -21.84
C ALA A 420 17.87 -7.72 -21.02
N LEU A 421 19.11 -8.19 -20.85
CA LEU A 421 20.07 -7.65 -19.89
C LEU A 421 21.22 -6.85 -20.52
N ALA A 422 21.65 -7.16 -21.75
CA ALA A 422 22.87 -6.59 -22.32
C ALA A 422 22.81 -5.07 -22.56
N ALA A 423 21.62 -4.47 -22.61
CA ALA A 423 21.42 -3.03 -22.75
C ALA A 423 21.09 -2.31 -21.44
N GLN A 424 21.12 -3.00 -20.29
CA GLN A 424 20.96 -2.38 -18.98
C GLN A 424 22.23 -1.60 -18.60
N ASP A 425 22.09 -0.62 -17.70
CA ASP A 425 23.22 0.20 -17.24
C ASP A 425 24.23 -0.62 -16.43
N ASP A 426 23.74 -1.55 -15.59
CA ASP A 426 24.53 -2.56 -14.91
C ASP A 426 23.94 -3.97 -15.17
N PRO A 427 24.35 -4.63 -16.26
CA PRO A 427 23.80 -5.92 -16.65
C PRO A 427 24.00 -7.04 -15.62
N LYS A 428 25.09 -7.02 -14.85
CA LYS A 428 25.38 -8.07 -13.84
C LYS A 428 24.49 -7.90 -12.61
N THR A 429 24.29 -6.67 -12.14
CA THR A 429 23.33 -6.42 -11.07
C THR A 429 21.90 -6.70 -11.52
N ALA A 430 21.53 -6.32 -12.75
CA ALA A 430 20.23 -6.66 -13.31
C ALA A 430 20.01 -8.18 -13.43
N PHE A 431 21.05 -8.93 -13.82
CA PHE A 431 21.00 -10.39 -13.87
C PHE A 431 20.79 -11.01 -12.50
N ARG A 432 21.50 -10.52 -11.49
CA ARG A 432 21.33 -10.97 -10.11
C ARG A 432 19.90 -10.72 -9.61
N ASN A 433 19.42 -9.49 -9.79
CA ASN A 433 18.15 -9.03 -9.23
C ASN A 433 16.89 -9.60 -9.94
N VAL A 434 17.03 -10.05 -11.19
CA VAL A 434 15.93 -10.69 -11.92
C VAL A 434 15.79 -12.18 -11.56
N ARG A 435 16.76 -12.75 -10.84
CA ARG A 435 16.70 -14.13 -10.37
C ARG A 435 16.17 -14.19 -8.93
N LEU A 436 15.39 -15.22 -8.62
CA LEU A 436 14.80 -15.40 -7.28
C LEU A 436 15.82 -15.65 -6.16
N ASP A 437 17.01 -16.13 -6.50
CA ASP A 437 18.06 -16.47 -5.54
C ASP A 437 19.08 -15.34 -5.34
N ASP A 438 18.90 -14.18 -5.98
CA ASP A 438 19.82 -13.05 -5.96
C ASP A 438 21.28 -13.46 -6.23
N SER A 439 21.49 -14.46 -7.11
CA SER A 439 22.80 -15.01 -7.46
C SER A 439 23.14 -14.78 -8.93
N VAL A 440 24.42 -14.94 -9.28
CA VAL A 440 24.90 -14.98 -10.68
C VAL A 440 25.46 -16.36 -11.07
N GLU A 441 25.27 -17.36 -10.20
CA GLU A 441 25.78 -18.72 -10.34
C GLU A 441 24.69 -19.75 -10.03
N GLY A 442 24.83 -20.99 -10.52
CA GLY A 442 23.86 -22.06 -10.29
C GLY A 442 22.57 -21.93 -11.11
N SER A 443 21.64 -22.85 -10.88
CA SER A 443 20.31 -22.83 -11.46
C SER A 443 19.37 -21.93 -10.65
N ALA A 444 18.47 -21.25 -11.34
CA ALA A 444 17.47 -20.39 -10.70
C ALA A 444 16.27 -20.14 -11.61
N ALA A 445 15.15 -19.77 -10.99
CA ALA A 445 14.05 -19.15 -11.68
C ALA A 445 14.31 -17.65 -11.88
N VAL A 446 13.94 -17.16 -13.05
CA VAL A 446 14.00 -15.77 -13.47
C VAL A 446 12.59 -15.19 -13.42
N LEU A 447 12.47 -14.01 -12.83
CA LEU A 447 11.24 -13.25 -12.77
C LEU A 447 10.72 -12.95 -14.18
N GLY A 448 9.45 -13.29 -14.42
CA GLY A 448 8.67 -12.91 -15.59
C GLY A 448 7.36 -12.26 -15.15
N VAL A 449 6.79 -11.43 -16.04
CA VAL A 449 5.50 -10.77 -15.77
C VAL A 449 4.35 -11.78 -15.68
N THR A 450 4.43 -12.83 -16.50
CA THR A 450 3.51 -13.97 -16.55
C THR A 450 4.12 -15.15 -15.79
N ASP A 451 4.66 -16.13 -16.50
CA ASP A 451 5.37 -17.27 -15.91
C ASP A 451 6.86 -16.98 -15.78
N SER A 452 7.46 -17.51 -14.71
CA SER A 452 8.90 -17.43 -14.51
C SER A 452 9.64 -18.30 -15.52
N LEU A 453 10.73 -17.78 -16.10
CA LEU A 453 11.68 -18.61 -16.83
C LEU A 453 12.51 -19.43 -15.82
N SER A 454 13.02 -20.60 -16.24
CA SER A 454 14.00 -21.33 -15.44
C SER A 454 15.31 -21.47 -16.20
N MET A 455 16.42 -21.34 -15.46
CA MET A 455 17.78 -21.42 -15.98
C MET A 455 18.55 -22.56 -15.31
N SER A 456 19.26 -23.35 -16.11
CA SER A 456 20.26 -24.29 -15.61
C SER A 456 21.57 -23.58 -15.25
N ALA A 457 22.43 -24.24 -14.46
CA ALA A 457 23.72 -23.69 -14.06
C ALA A 457 24.62 -23.34 -15.26
N GLY A 458 24.63 -24.16 -16.31
CA GLY A 458 25.41 -23.84 -17.51
C GLY A 458 24.81 -22.71 -18.35
N GLN A 459 23.48 -22.60 -18.45
CA GLN A 459 22.84 -21.44 -19.07
C GLN A 459 23.21 -20.14 -18.32
N THR A 460 23.14 -20.17 -16.99
CA THR A 460 23.58 -19.09 -16.10
C THR A 460 25.04 -18.69 -16.36
N ARG A 461 25.94 -19.67 -16.43
CA ARG A 461 27.36 -19.44 -16.71
C ARG A 461 27.55 -18.74 -18.05
N ILE A 462 26.91 -19.24 -19.11
CA ILE A 462 27.04 -18.65 -20.45
C ILE A 462 26.56 -17.21 -20.44
N VAL A 463 25.37 -16.93 -19.86
CA VAL A 463 24.85 -15.56 -19.76
C VAL A 463 25.82 -14.66 -18.99
N ARG A 464 26.31 -15.10 -17.82
CA ARG A 464 27.29 -14.34 -17.03
C ARG A 464 28.54 -13.98 -17.84
N GLU A 465 29.11 -14.93 -18.58
CA GLU A 465 30.29 -14.69 -19.41
C GLU A 465 30.00 -13.75 -20.59
N LEU A 466 28.80 -13.81 -21.18
CA LEU A 466 28.40 -12.89 -22.25
C LEU A 466 28.25 -11.45 -21.75
N LEU A 467 27.75 -11.27 -20.53
CA LEU A 467 27.59 -9.95 -19.90
C LEU A 467 28.94 -9.30 -19.51
N GLU A 468 30.02 -10.08 -19.44
CA GLU A 468 31.39 -9.58 -19.21
C GLU A 468 32.11 -9.16 -20.49
N ARG A 469 31.58 -9.53 -21.65
CA ARG A 469 32.18 -9.24 -22.96
C ARG A 469 31.73 -7.89 -23.52
N PRO A 470 32.52 -7.27 -24.42
CA PRO A 470 32.11 -6.06 -25.10
C PRO A 470 30.80 -6.26 -25.87
N ARG A 471 29.75 -5.52 -25.50
CA ARG A 471 28.38 -5.67 -26.02
C ARG A 471 28.33 -5.76 -27.55
N TYR A 472 29.03 -4.87 -28.25
CA TYR A 472 29.05 -4.81 -29.71
C TYR A 472 29.51 -6.15 -30.35
N SER A 473 30.51 -6.80 -29.75
CA SER A 473 31.04 -8.08 -30.24
C SER A 473 30.02 -9.22 -30.12
N VAL A 474 29.27 -9.26 -29.02
CA VAL A 474 28.23 -10.27 -28.80
C VAL A 474 27.02 -9.97 -29.68
N THR A 475 26.63 -8.69 -29.81
CA THR A 475 25.54 -8.27 -30.70
C THR A 475 25.78 -8.68 -32.15
N ALA A 476 27.01 -8.51 -32.66
CA ALA A 476 27.34 -8.94 -34.02
C ALA A 476 27.11 -10.45 -34.21
N ARG A 477 27.53 -11.27 -33.24
CA ARG A 477 27.34 -12.74 -33.26
C ARG A 477 25.88 -13.15 -33.13
N VAL A 478 25.13 -12.51 -32.23
CA VAL A 478 23.69 -12.77 -32.07
C VAL A 478 22.94 -12.47 -33.37
N LYS A 479 23.29 -11.37 -34.04
CA LYS A 479 22.67 -11.01 -35.32
C LYS A 479 23.07 -11.95 -36.46
N SER A 480 24.33 -12.39 -36.52
CA SER A 480 24.80 -13.29 -37.58
C SER A 480 24.24 -14.70 -37.45
N HIS A 481 23.99 -15.17 -36.21
CA HIS A 481 23.53 -16.53 -35.93
C HIS A 481 22.06 -16.60 -35.46
N TRP A 482 21.27 -15.55 -35.71
CA TRP A 482 19.92 -15.40 -35.17
C TRP A 482 19.04 -16.66 -35.37
N THR A 483 18.95 -17.16 -36.60
CA THR A 483 18.11 -18.33 -36.93
C THR A 483 18.49 -19.58 -36.14
N GLU A 484 19.78 -19.78 -35.86
CA GLU A 484 20.27 -20.91 -35.10
C GLU A 484 20.04 -20.69 -33.60
N LEU A 485 20.31 -19.48 -33.10
CA LEU A 485 20.13 -19.11 -31.69
C LEU A 485 18.67 -19.07 -31.22
N THR A 486 17.71 -18.94 -32.14
CA THR A 486 16.26 -18.97 -31.85
C THR A 486 15.60 -20.30 -32.22
N SER A 487 16.37 -21.30 -32.66
CA SER A 487 15.84 -22.62 -32.96
C SER A 487 15.74 -23.46 -31.68
N PRO A 488 14.59 -24.10 -31.38
CA PRO A 488 14.45 -24.98 -30.22
C PRO A 488 15.29 -26.27 -30.33
N LYS A 489 15.89 -26.54 -31.50
CA LYS A 489 16.75 -27.70 -31.74
C LYS A 489 18.23 -27.44 -31.43
N THR A 490 18.58 -26.21 -31.08
CA THR A 490 19.98 -25.82 -30.85
C THR A 490 20.36 -26.19 -29.43
N SER A 491 21.43 -26.97 -29.27
CA SER A 491 21.93 -27.37 -27.94
C SER A 491 22.63 -26.20 -27.24
N ARG A 492 22.75 -26.29 -25.91
CA ARG A 492 23.49 -25.33 -25.10
C ARG A 492 24.95 -25.18 -25.57
N ALA A 493 25.63 -26.29 -25.83
CA ALA A 493 27.01 -26.31 -26.32
C ALA A 493 27.14 -25.55 -27.64
N ARG A 494 26.17 -25.74 -28.55
CA ARG A 494 26.15 -25.02 -29.82
C ARG A 494 25.91 -23.52 -29.64
N VAL A 495 25.02 -23.11 -28.73
CA VAL A 495 24.83 -21.69 -28.38
C VAL A 495 26.14 -21.07 -27.86
N ALA A 496 26.85 -21.76 -26.96
CA ALA A 496 28.13 -21.29 -26.44
C ALA A 496 29.17 -21.09 -27.56
N GLU A 497 29.29 -22.06 -28.48
CA GLU A 497 30.18 -21.98 -29.64
C GLU A 497 29.87 -20.76 -30.53
N LEU A 498 28.60 -20.57 -30.92
CA LEU A 498 28.16 -19.48 -31.78
C LEU A 498 28.45 -18.10 -31.15
N LEU A 499 28.28 -17.99 -29.84
CA LEU A 499 28.52 -16.76 -29.08
C LEU A 499 29.98 -16.61 -28.61
N GLY A 500 30.83 -17.60 -28.88
CA GLY A 500 32.26 -17.61 -28.58
C GLY A 500 32.60 -17.83 -27.11
N VAL A 501 31.71 -18.44 -26.33
CA VAL A 501 31.90 -18.81 -24.93
C VAL A 501 32.56 -20.19 -24.85
N PRO A 502 33.63 -20.38 -24.05
CA PRO A 502 34.25 -21.68 -23.86
C PRO A 502 33.24 -22.74 -23.40
N ALA A 503 33.34 -23.93 -23.97
CA ALA A 503 32.60 -25.09 -23.49
C ALA A 503 33.05 -25.44 -22.06
N ALA A 504 32.11 -25.78 -21.18
CA ALA A 504 32.46 -26.37 -19.89
C ALA A 504 32.58 -27.89 -20.04
N GLU A 505 33.47 -28.51 -19.28
CA GLU A 505 33.55 -29.97 -19.17
C GLU A 505 32.24 -30.50 -18.57
N GLY A 506 31.55 -31.43 -19.25
CA GLY A 506 30.33 -32.09 -18.75
C GLY A 506 28.98 -31.48 -19.17
N ASP A 507 28.96 -30.39 -19.95
CA ASP A 507 27.71 -29.73 -20.39
C ASP A 507 26.77 -30.70 -21.17
N ASP A 508 27.28 -31.68 -21.93
CA ASP A 508 26.42 -32.62 -22.67
C ASP A 508 25.82 -33.75 -21.78
N GLU A 509 26.46 -34.09 -20.66
CA GLU A 509 26.00 -35.14 -19.74
C GLU A 509 24.91 -34.62 -18.79
N GLU A 510 25.07 -33.40 -18.27
CA GLU A 510 24.10 -32.74 -17.38
C GLU A 510 22.78 -32.39 -18.10
N GLU A 511 22.86 -31.98 -19.38
CA GLU A 511 21.70 -31.71 -20.25
C GLU A 511 20.94 -33.02 -20.58
N GLY A 512 21.67 -34.13 -20.73
CA GLY A 512 21.09 -35.45 -20.95
C GLY A 512 20.39 -36.05 -19.73
N GLU A 513 20.73 -35.65 -18.51
CA GLU A 513 20.12 -36.18 -17.27
C GLU A 513 18.92 -35.35 -16.80
N LEU A 514 19.00 -34.01 -16.88
CA LEU A 514 17.92 -33.09 -16.48
C LEU A 514 16.73 -33.06 -17.46
N CYS A 515 16.97 -33.37 -18.74
CA CYS A 515 15.98 -33.20 -19.82
C CYS A 515 15.44 -34.51 -20.40
N ARG A 516 15.72 -35.65 -19.74
CA ARG A 516 15.17 -36.98 -20.07
C ARG A 516 14.03 -37.45 -19.16
N GLN A 517 13.73 -36.73 -18.08
CA GLN A 517 12.51 -36.92 -17.27
C GLN A 517 11.39 -36.06 -17.83
#